data_AF-A0A428NG63-F1
#
_entry.id   AF-A0A428NG63-F1
#
_cell.length_a   1.000
_cell.length_b   1.000
_cell.length_c   1.000
_cell.angle_alpha   90.00
_cell.angle_beta   90.00
_cell.angle_gamma   90.00
#
_symmetry.space_group_name_H-M   'P 1'
#
loop_
_entity.id
_entity.type
_entity.pdbx_description
1 polymer ?
#
loop_
_entity_poly.entity_id
_entity_poly.type
_entity_poly.pdbx_seq_one_letter_code
_entity_poly.pdbx_strand_id
1 'polypeptide(L)'
;MRNESQSKVIEDNPIGNGLDAFRASFNSICEGASISPTPEVLEQLEQEDVQDLASSLLSALQILSTTRLLPSKTGRGTLRSDLLKLISAAASDNFDFDRVKPLLKSALASEPDALIWDQVYDAVTESSPPPRPIASSLQQTPWLRNTSSFANSSEHRKYVDDVLKEELGSMYVGLRHFHNTYFGGVVGLDAVSEAVFDQCIEGSDPLFEDGWKGWPEDANQDDVLSWFSDFSDKLATLADGYGSISTHQHRRRPLAQPNKPIQGSTGERKLDVGFVKDTNARQDSRCHWSQILVPGELKSNPSADKASMAWLDLGRYAREVLAAQDTRRFVLGFTICGSLMRVWAFDRLGGIASEQFDINKDGRQFVSTILGFLWMNEEQLGFDPTIMTANGERFIE
;
A
#
# COMPACT_ATOMS: atom_id res chain seq x y z
N MET A 1 -11.57 15.01 4.04
CA MET A 1 -12.59 16.01 4.43
C MET A 1 -12.30 16.52 5.83
N ARG A 2 -12.26 17.84 6.01
CA ARG A 2 -12.06 18.51 7.30
C ARG A 2 -13.34 18.40 8.13
N ASN A 3 -13.23 18.03 9.41
CA ASN A 3 -14.40 17.94 10.30
C ASN A 3 -14.82 19.34 10.79
N GLU A 4 -16.10 19.55 11.10
CA GLU A 4 -16.67 20.81 11.59
C GLU A 4 -15.89 21.40 12.78
N SER A 5 -15.37 20.53 13.66
CA SER A 5 -14.55 20.93 14.80
C SER A 5 -13.21 21.56 14.39
N GLN A 6 -12.58 21.09 13.31
CA GLN A 6 -11.33 21.64 12.80
C GLN A 6 -11.55 22.98 12.10
N SER A 7 -12.63 23.11 11.33
CA SER A 7 -12.99 24.38 10.68
C SER A 7 -13.20 25.48 11.71
N LYS A 8 -13.93 25.18 12.79
CA LYS A 8 -14.13 26.12 13.89
C LYS A 8 -12.82 26.55 14.57
N VAL A 9 -11.90 25.61 14.83
CA VAL A 9 -10.59 25.92 15.42
C VAL A 9 -9.79 26.87 14.54
N ILE A 10 -9.87 26.72 13.22
CA ILE A 10 -9.16 27.58 12.25
C ILE A 10 -9.80 28.96 12.16
N GLU A 11 -11.13 29.05 12.12
CA GLU A 11 -11.86 30.32 12.15
C GLU A 11 -11.58 31.10 13.44
N ASP A 12 -11.53 30.42 14.59
CA ASP A 12 -11.25 31.03 15.88
C ASP A 12 -9.76 31.41 16.07
N ASN A 13 -8.86 30.89 15.24
CA ASN A 13 -7.40 31.10 15.34
C ASN A 13 -6.76 31.34 13.96
N PRO A 14 -7.04 32.48 13.33
CA PRO A 14 -6.48 32.81 12.02
C PRO A 14 -4.95 32.93 12.07
N ILE A 15 -4.30 32.61 10.96
CA ILE A 15 -2.84 32.69 10.78
C ILE A 15 -2.36 34.13 10.91
N GLY A 16 -3.12 35.09 10.37
CA GLY A 16 -2.79 36.52 10.42
C GLY A 16 -1.38 36.80 9.92
N ASN A 17 -0.59 37.51 10.72
CA ASN A 17 0.78 37.91 10.41
C ASN A 17 1.82 36.79 10.67
N GLY A 18 1.37 35.57 11.01
CA GLY A 18 2.23 34.46 11.39
C GLY A 18 3.23 34.04 10.32
N LEU A 19 2.99 34.37 9.05
CA LEU A 19 3.84 34.00 7.91
C LEU A 19 4.65 35.18 7.34
N ASP A 20 4.61 36.35 7.96
CA ASP A 20 5.22 37.57 7.40
C ASP A 20 6.74 37.47 7.29
N ALA A 21 7.40 36.83 8.27
CA ALA A 21 8.84 36.60 8.23
C ALA A 21 9.23 35.69 7.05
N PHE A 22 8.46 34.64 6.79
CA PHE A 22 8.65 33.75 5.64
C PHE A 22 8.47 34.50 4.31
N ARG A 23 7.40 35.31 4.19
CA ARG A 23 7.13 36.13 3.00
C ARG A 23 8.23 37.17 2.75
N ALA A 24 8.76 37.76 3.83
CA ALA A 24 9.90 38.67 3.75
C ALA A 24 11.17 37.98 3.26
N SER A 25 11.48 36.77 3.74
CA SER A 25 12.60 35.96 3.24
C SER A 25 12.47 35.67 1.74
N PHE A 26 11.28 35.28 1.27
CA PHE A 26 11.03 35.03 -0.15
C PHE A 26 11.25 36.28 -1.01
N ASN A 27 10.75 37.43 -0.56
CA ASN A 27 10.95 38.69 -1.26
C ASN A 27 12.43 39.07 -1.33
N SER A 28 13.19 38.87 -0.25
CA SER A 28 14.63 39.14 -0.23
C SER A 28 15.42 38.27 -1.22
N ILE A 29 15.04 37.00 -1.37
CA ILE A 29 15.65 36.08 -2.36
C ILE A 29 15.33 36.56 -3.78
N CYS A 30 14.06 36.90 -4.05
CA CYS A 30 13.64 37.42 -5.36
C CYS A 30 14.34 38.74 -5.71
N GLU A 31 14.49 39.66 -4.76
CA GLU A 31 15.21 40.92 -4.93
C GLU A 31 16.70 40.69 -5.25
N GLY A 32 17.36 39.77 -4.53
CA GLY A 32 18.75 39.39 -4.78
C GLY A 32 18.96 38.79 -6.18
N ALA A 33 17.97 38.04 -6.67
CA ALA A 33 17.98 37.44 -8.00
C ALA A 33 17.45 38.38 -9.11
N SER A 34 16.98 39.59 -8.79
CA SER A 34 16.30 40.51 -9.72
C SER A 34 15.08 39.90 -10.43
N ILE A 35 14.33 39.03 -9.73
CA ILE A 35 13.13 38.34 -10.23
C ILE A 35 11.88 38.95 -9.56
N SER A 36 10.77 39.03 -10.28
CA SER A 36 9.49 39.46 -9.70
C SER A 36 8.93 38.39 -8.77
N PRO A 37 8.53 38.70 -7.52
CA PRO A 37 8.10 37.71 -6.54
C PRO A 37 6.71 37.16 -6.88
N THR A 38 6.66 36.03 -7.58
CA THR A 38 5.43 35.26 -7.81
C THR A 38 5.59 33.82 -7.32
N PRO A 39 4.51 33.14 -6.89
CA PRO A 39 4.61 31.76 -6.39
C PRO A 39 5.23 30.77 -7.39
N GLU A 40 5.16 31.05 -8.69
CA GLU A 40 5.74 30.23 -9.76
C GLU A 40 7.27 30.28 -9.78
N VAL A 41 7.89 31.32 -9.21
CA VAL A 41 9.35 31.47 -9.12
C VAL A 41 9.98 30.35 -8.28
N LEU A 42 9.22 29.74 -7.37
CA LEU A 42 9.69 28.60 -6.56
C LEU A 42 10.21 27.41 -7.40
N GLU A 43 9.77 27.25 -8.65
CA GLU A 43 10.27 26.18 -9.54
C GLU A 43 11.64 26.51 -10.18
N GLN A 44 12.07 27.76 -10.07
CA GLN A 44 13.30 28.28 -10.68
C GLN A 44 14.40 28.56 -9.64
N LEU A 45 14.08 28.48 -8.36
CA LEU A 45 15.03 28.69 -7.27
C LEU A 45 15.97 27.49 -7.13
N GLU A 46 17.18 27.76 -6.65
CA GLU A 46 18.14 26.71 -6.30
C GLU A 46 17.63 25.91 -5.10
N GLN A 47 18.10 24.68 -4.96
CA GLN A 47 17.66 23.78 -3.90
C GLN A 47 17.92 24.34 -2.49
N GLU A 48 19.02 25.07 -2.30
CA GLU A 48 19.38 25.72 -1.04
C GLU A 48 18.35 26.80 -0.64
N ASP A 49 17.94 27.64 -1.60
CA ASP A 49 16.92 28.68 -1.37
C ASP A 49 15.56 28.06 -1.00
N VAL A 50 15.18 26.96 -1.67
CA VAL A 50 13.93 26.24 -1.37
C VAL A 50 13.98 25.62 0.03
N GLN A 51 15.14 25.11 0.45
CA GLN A 51 15.35 24.55 1.78
C GLN A 51 15.26 25.60 2.88
N ASP A 52 15.85 26.77 2.68
CA ASP A 52 15.77 27.88 3.62
C ASP A 52 14.33 28.41 3.75
N LEU A 53 13.62 28.53 2.63
CA LEU A 53 12.21 28.92 2.59
C LEU A 53 11.31 27.90 3.29
N ALA A 54 11.51 26.61 3.03
CA ALA A 54 10.79 25.54 3.71
C ALA A 54 11.05 25.57 5.23
N SER A 55 12.30 25.75 5.65
CA SER A 55 12.67 25.84 7.06
C SER A 55 12.03 27.04 7.76
N SER A 56 12.00 28.20 7.09
CA SER A 56 11.36 29.41 7.58
C SER A 56 9.84 29.24 7.74
N LEU A 57 9.17 28.71 6.70
CA LEU A 57 7.72 28.48 6.72
C LEU A 57 7.32 27.46 7.79
N LEU A 58 8.00 26.31 7.85
CA LEU A 58 7.66 25.25 8.80
C LEU A 58 7.85 25.72 10.25
N SER A 59 8.90 26.50 10.52
CA SER A 59 9.14 27.10 11.83
C SER A 59 8.04 28.10 12.21
N ALA A 60 7.64 28.95 11.26
CA ALA A 60 6.56 29.93 11.44
C ALA A 60 5.21 29.25 11.74
N LEU A 61 4.88 28.17 11.03
CA LEU A 61 3.67 27.39 11.27
C LEU A 61 3.70 26.68 12.63
N GLN A 62 4.84 26.09 13.00
CA GLN A 62 5.00 25.29 14.22
C GLN A 62 4.80 26.10 15.51
N ILE A 63 4.99 27.43 15.48
CA ILE A 63 4.78 28.30 16.64
C ILE A 63 3.33 28.76 16.82
N LEU A 64 2.47 28.61 15.79
CA LEU A 64 1.07 29.00 15.87
C LEU A 64 0.31 28.14 16.88
N SER A 65 -0.53 28.77 17.71
CA SER A 65 -1.36 28.09 18.72
C SER A 65 -2.29 27.06 18.09
N THR A 66 -2.78 27.32 16.88
CA THR A 66 -3.67 26.47 16.09
C THR A 66 -3.10 25.05 15.92
N THR A 67 -1.78 24.90 15.78
CA THR A 67 -1.13 23.57 15.65
C THR A 67 -1.23 22.70 16.89
N ARG A 68 -1.43 23.30 18.08
CA ARG A 68 -1.63 22.58 19.35
C ARG A 68 -3.08 22.12 19.53
N LEU A 69 -4.00 22.79 18.84
CA LEU A 69 -5.44 22.54 18.91
C LEU A 69 -5.90 21.58 17.81
N LEU A 70 -5.25 21.65 16.65
CA LEU A 70 -5.54 20.76 15.53
C LEU A 70 -5.01 19.34 15.80
N PRO A 71 -5.81 18.29 15.51
CA PRO A 71 -5.41 16.91 15.74
C PRO A 71 -4.34 16.47 14.74
N SER A 72 -3.50 15.52 15.14
CA SER A 72 -2.60 14.82 14.23
C SER A 72 -3.36 14.11 13.12
N LYS A 73 -2.78 14.02 11.93
CA LYS A 73 -3.33 13.24 10.81
C LYS A 73 -3.45 11.74 11.16
N THR A 74 -2.55 11.23 11.99
CA THR A 74 -2.49 9.82 12.42
C THR A 74 -3.44 9.48 13.57
N GLY A 75 -4.19 10.46 14.07
CA GLY A 75 -5.12 10.30 15.20
C GLY A 75 -4.45 10.22 16.58
N ARG A 76 -3.11 10.22 16.67
CA ARG A 76 -2.37 10.28 17.94
C ARG A 76 -1.59 11.59 18.06
N GLY A 77 -2.05 12.46 18.95
CA GLY A 77 -1.37 13.73 19.25
C GLY A 77 -1.91 14.91 18.44
N THR A 78 -1.06 15.89 18.17
CA THR A 78 -1.45 17.19 17.60
C THR A 78 -0.77 17.43 16.27
N LEU A 79 -1.28 18.37 15.47
CA LEU A 79 -0.62 18.78 14.24
C LEU A 79 0.79 19.31 14.50
N ARG A 80 1.03 19.92 15.67
CA ARG A 80 2.36 20.35 16.10
C ARG A 80 3.37 19.21 16.16
N SER A 81 2.98 18.02 16.64
CA SER A 81 3.90 16.87 16.66
C SER A 81 4.22 16.36 15.26
N ASP A 82 3.28 16.45 14.32
CA ASP A 82 3.50 16.07 12.93
C ASP A 82 4.42 17.08 12.22
N LEU A 83 4.24 18.38 12.48
CA LEU A 83 5.12 19.44 11.99
C LEU A 83 6.55 19.31 12.53
N LEU A 84 6.76 18.95 13.80
CA LEU A 84 8.10 18.72 14.35
C LEU A 84 8.83 17.57 13.65
N LYS A 85 8.11 16.50 13.28
CA LYS A 85 8.69 15.41 12.48
C LYS A 85 9.05 15.88 11.08
N LEU A 86 8.18 16.67 10.44
CA LEU A 86 8.45 17.24 9.11
C LEU A 86 9.65 18.18 9.13
N ILE A 87 9.79 19.05 10.14
CA ILE A 87 10.96 19.93 10.32
C ILE A 87 12.23 19.10 10.48
N SER A 88 12.18 18.05 11.31
CA SER A 88 13.34 17.16 11.49
C SER A 88 13.70 16.41 10.20
N ALA A 89 12.71 16.06 9.37
CA ALA A 89 12.94 15.42 8.08
C ALA A 89 13.52 16.39 7.05
N ALA A 90 13.01 17.62 7.00
CA ALA A 90 13.48 18.68 6.10
C ALA A 90 14.92 19.14 6.38
N ALA A 91 15.45 18.85 7.58
CA ALA A 91 16.85 19.07 7.92
C ALA A 91 17.81 17.97 7.38
N SER A 92 17.30 16.94 6.72
CA SER A 92 18.12 15.87 6.12
C SER A 92 18.45 16.17 4.66
N ASP A 93 19.67 15.84 4.24
CA ASP A 93 20.17 16.01 2.86
C ASP A 93 19.33 15.30 1.79
N ASN A 94 18.57 14.25 2.16
CA ASN A 94 17.77 13.44 1.24
C ASN A 94 16.27 13.80 1.28
N PHE A 95 15.90 14.95 1.83
CA PHE A 95 14.50 15.36 1.89
C PHE A 95 13.98 15.79 0.51
N ASP A 96 12.86 15.20 0.08
CA ASP A 96 12.17 15.61 -1.14
C ASP A 96 11.34 16.89 -0.88
N PHE A 97 11.88 18.02 -1.33
CA PHE A 97 11.22 19.32 -1.17
C PHE A 97 10.00 19.52 -2.08
N ASP A 98 9.81 18.69 -3.11
CA ASP A 98 8.60 18.75 -3.94
C ASP A 98 7.33 18.49 -3.10
N ARG A 99 7.47 17.77 -1.98
CA ARG A 99 6.41 17.54 -0.99
C ARG A 99 5.94 18.82 -0.28
N VAL A 100 6.81 19.83 -0.14
CA VAL A 100 6.51 21.07 0.62
C VAL A 100 6.26 22.25 -0.33
N LYS A 101 6.63 22.14 -1.62
CA LYS A 101 6.36 23.16 -2.64
C LYS A 101 4.88 23.60 -2.74
N PRO A 102 3.87 22.72 -2.72
CA PRO A 102 2.47 23.14 -2.73
C PRO A 102 2.10 24.03 -1.53
N LEU A 103 2.62 23.71 -0.34
CA LEU A 103 2.44 24.50 0.87
C LEU A 103 3.14 25.86 0.77
N LEU A 104 4.37 25.90 0.24
CA LEU A 104 5.09 27.16 -0.02
C LEU A 104 4.29 28.06 -0.98
N LYS A 105 3.80 27.52 -2.10
CA LYS A 105 2.99 28.27 -3.08
C LYS A 105 1.72 28.84 -2.44
N SER A 106 0.99 28.02 -1.67
CA SER A 106 -0.24 28.46 -1.01
C SER A 106 0.01 29.58 0.02
N ALA A 107 1.10 29.48 0.79
CA ALA A 107 1.49 30.48 1.77
C ALA A 107 1.89 31.84 1.14
N LEU A 108 2.52 31.80 -0.04
CA LEU A 108 2.90 32.99 -0.82
C LEU A 108 1.72 33.62 -1.55
N ALA A 109 0.83 32.81 -2.13
CA ALA A 109 -0.37 33.26 -2.83
C ALA A 109 -1.41 33.93 -1.91
N SER A 110 -1.18 33.93 -0.59
CA SER A 110 -2.08 34.50 0.41
C SER A 110 -3.48 33.88 0.34
N GLU A 111 -3.52 32.57 0.11
CA GLU A 111 -4.74 31.77 0.12
C GLU A 111 -5.47 31.85 1.48
N PRO A 112 -6.77 31.56 1.53
CA PRO A 112 -7.48 31.41 2.79
C PRO A 112 -6.78 30.42 3.72
N ASP A 113 -6.72 30.75 5.02
CA ASP A 113 -6.10 29.91 6.06
C ASP A 113 -6.54 28.45 5.98
N ALA A 114 -7.80 28.22 5.60
CA ALA A 114 -8.33 26.90 5.43
C ALA A 114 -7.52 26.05 4.43
N LEU A 115 -7.18 26.61 3.27
CA LEU A 115 -6.40 25.95 2.23
C LEU A 115 -4.94 25.78 2.64
N ILE A 116 -4.35 26.78 3.31
CA ILE A 116 -3.00 26.68 3.84
C ILE A 116 -2.91 25.49 4.82
N TRP A 117 -3.86 25.38 5.75
CA TRP A 117 -3.89 24.26 6.70
C TRP A 117 -4.14 22.90 6.03
N ASP A 118 -4.88 22.84 4.92
CA ASP A 118 -5.03 21.59 4.15
C ASP A 118 -3.69 21.18 3.50
N GLN A 119 -2.96 22.14 2.93
CA GLN A 119 -1.61 21.91 2.42
C GLN A 119 -0.64 21.51 3.54
N VAL A 120 -0.78 22.03 4.76
CA VAL A 120 -0.01 21.55 5.92
C VAL A 120 -0.31 20.08 6.20
N TYR A 121 -1.59 19.68 6.18
CA TYR A 121 -1.98 18.28 6.39
C TYR A 121 -1.44 17.35 5.31
N ASP A 122 -1.42 17.79 4.06
CA ASP A 122 -0.82 17.02 2.96
C ASP A 122 0.70 16.95 3.11
N ALA A 123 1.36 18.07 3.41
CA ALA A 123 2.81 18.12 3.62
C ALA A 123 3.27 17.25 4.80
N VAL A 124 2.52 17.16 5.90
CA VAL A 124 2.89 16.27 7.03
C VAL A 124 2.50 14.82 6.81
N THR A 125 1.69 14.51 5.79
CA THR A 125 1.39 13.12 5.43
C THR A 125 2.59 12.51 4.71
N GLU A 126 3.23 11.50 5.30
CA GLU A 126 4.40 10.83 4.72
C GLU A 126 4.07 10.24 3.34
N SER A 127 4.78 10.70 2.30
CA SER A 127 4.61 10.22 0.91
C SER A 127 5.35 8.90 0.64
N SER A 128 6.25 8.51 1.53
CA SER A 128 6.93 7.22 1.50
C SER A 128 7.15 6.73 2.92
N PRO A 129 7.21 5.40 3.14
CA PRO A 129 7.68 4.88 4.41
C PRO A 129 9.04 5.51 4.78
N PRO A 130 9.28 5.88 6.05
CA PRO A 130 10.57 6.39 6.47
C PRO A 130 11.68 5.44 6.03
N PRO A 131 12.86 5.96 5.63
CA PRO A 131 14.03 5.12 5.39
C PRO A 131 14.17 4.22 6.60
N ARG A 132 14.23 2.90 6.37
CA ARG A 132 14.56 1.99 7.45
C ARG A 132 15.79 2.56 8.14
N PRO A 133 15.84 2.67 9.48
CA PRO A 133 17.11 2.87 10.14
C PRO A 133 18.03 1.83 9.53
N ILE A 134 19.11 2.27 8.88
CA ILE A 134 20.14 1.35 8.43
C ILE A 134 20.43 0.53 9.66
N ALA A 135 20.11 -0.75 9.56
CA ALA A 135 20.44 -1.75 10.54
C ALA A 135 21.84 -1.40 11.04
N SER A 136 21.94 -0.91 12.29
CA SER A 136 23.21 -0.57 12.93
C SER A 136 24.21 -1.66 12.57
N SER A 137 25.48 -1.36 12.27
CA SER A 137 26.43 -2.37 11.77
C SER A 137 26.55 -3.62 12.66
N LEU A 138 25.98 -3.59 13.88
CA LEU A 138 25.73 -4.75 14.75
C LEU A 138 24.74 -5.79 14.19
N GLN A 139 23.83 -5.43 13.29
CA GLN A 139 22.92 -6.30 12.51
C GLN A 139 23.57 -6.87 11.23
N GLN A 140 24.82 -6.51 10.93
CA GLN A 140 25.63 -7.25 9.93
C GLN A 140 26.16 -8.57 10.48
N THR A 141 26.02 -8.81 11.78
CA THR A 141 26.06 -10.18 12.32
C THR A 141 24.77 -10.85 11.86
N PRO A 142 24.81 -12.01 11.17
CA PRO A 142 23.61 -12.80 10.90
C PRO A 142 22.81 -12.91 12.20
N TRP A 143 21.50 -12.69 12.15
CA TRP A 143 20.63 -12.96 13.30
C TRP A 143 21.04 -14.30 13.89
N LEU A 144 21.38 -14.34 15.19
CA LEU A 144 21.71 -15.59 15.89
C LEU A 144 20.64 -16.67 15.66
N ARG A 145 19.42 -16.23 15.31
CA ARG A 145 18.31 -17.04 14.80
C ARG A 145 17.56 -16.26 13.71
N ASN A 146 17.67 -16.68 12.45
CA ASN A 146 16.72 -16.28 11.39
C ASN A 146 15.77 -17.47 11.10
N THR A 147 14.68 -17.25 10.37
CA THR A 147 13.75 -18.34 10.03
C THR A 147 14.42 -19.45 9.21
N SER A 148 15.49 -19.15 8.46
CA SER A 148 16.32 -20.16 7.80
C SER A 148 17.25 -20.97 8.73
N SER A 149 17.44 -20.53 9.99
CA SER A 149 18.31 -21.19 10.97
C SER A 149 17.61 -22.31 11.75
N PHE A 150 16.31 -22.51 11.53
CA PHE A 150 15.55 -23.65 12.07
C PHE A 150 15.90 -24.99 11.39
N ALA A 151 17.16 -25.19 11.00
CA ALA A 151 17.65 -26.47 10.49
C ALA A 151 17.44 -27.54 11.57
N ASN A 152 16.55 -28.49 11.30
CA ASN A 152 16.24 -29.67 12.13
C ASN A 152 15.39 -29.46 13.39
N SER A 153 14.63 -28.35 13.50
CA SER A 153 13.58 -28.24 14.53
C SER A 153 12.20 -28.19 13.88
N SER A 154 11.17 -28.61 14.59
CA SER A 154 9.79 -28.85 14.12
C SER A 154 9.02 -27.61 13.64
N GLU A 155 9.70 -26.52 13.25
CA GLU A 155 9.15 -25.22 12.80
C GLU A 155 7.83 -24.86 13.47
N HIS A 156 7.75 -25.09 14.79
CA HIS A 156 6.52 -24.90 15.52
C HIS A 156 6.16 -23.42 15.48
N ARG A 157 4.90 -23.15 15.12
CA ARG A 157 4.32 -21.81 14.95
C ARG A 157 4.79 -20.81 16.01
N LYS A 158 4.79 -21.22 17.29
CA LYS A 158 5.21 -20.37 18.42
C LYS A 158 6.64 -19.81 18.34
N TYR A 159 7.59 -20.53 17.74
CA TYR A 159 8.99 -20.08 17.65
C TYR A 159 9.27 -19.32 16.36
N VAL A 160 8.53 -19.66 15.31
CA VAL A 160 8.67 -19.04 13.99
C VAL A 160 8.01 -17.66 13.97
N ASP A 161 6.92 -17.48 14.72
CA ASP A 161 6.14 -16.23 14.71
C ASP A 161 6.91 -15.05 15.32
N ASP A 162 7.61 -15.27 16.43
CA ASP A 162 8.40 -14.23 17.08
C ASP A 162 9.57 -13.79 16.18
N VAL A 163 10.27 -14.75 15.57
CA VAL A 163 11.38 -14.47 14.64
C VAL A 163 10.87 -13.81 13.36
N LEU A 164 9.77 -14.29 12.77
CA LEU A 164 9.20 -13.68 11.57
C LEU A 164 8.71 -12.26 11.83
N LYS A 165 8.15 -12.00 13.01
CA LYS A 165 7.72 -10.66 13.41
C LYS A 165 8.93 -9.71 13.53
N GLU A 166 10.06 -10.20 14.03
CA GLU A 166 11.33 -9.45 14.04
C GLU A 166 11.88 -9.22 12.62
N GLU A 167 11.82 -10.23 11.75
CA GLU A 167 12.27 -10.16 10.35
C GLU A 167 11.44 -9.20 9.49
N LEU A 168 10.11 -9.25 9.61
CA LEU A 168 9.21 -8.34 8.90
C LEU A 168 9.36 -6.89 9.38
N GLY A 169 9.81 -6.68 10.61
CA GLY A 169 10.02 -5.37 11.20
C GLY A 169 8.74 -4.52 11.19
N SER A 170 8.90 -3.22 10.92
CA SER A 170 7.77 -2.31 10.75
C SER A 170 7.21 -2.43 9.32
N MET A 171 5.99 -2.92 9.20
CA MET A 171 5.24 -2.92 7.94
C MET A 171 4.58 -1.55 7.72
N TYR A 172 4.73 -1.02 6.51
CA TYR A 172 4.20 0.29 6.15
C TYR A 172 2.90 0.15 5.39
N VAL A 173 1.82 0.69 5.94
CA VAL A 173 0.46 0.53 5.43
C VAL A 173 -0.14 1.89 5.08
N GLY A 174 -1.12 1.91 4.16
CA GLY A 174 -1.80 3.15 3.79
C GLY A 174 -1.11 3.93 2.68
N LEU A 175 -0.38 3.26 1.79
CA LEU A 175 0.28 3.92 0.67
C LEU A 175 -0.75 4.29 -0.41
N ARG A 176 -0.99 5.59 -0.59
CA ARG A 176 -2.00 6.15 -1.51
C ARG A 176 -1.85 5.69 -2.96
N HIS A 177 -0.61 5.57 -3.44
CA HIS A 177 -0.32 5.23 -4.83
C HIS A 177 -0.08 3.74 -5.08
N PHE A 178 -0.32 2.87 -4.09
CA PHE A 178 0.00 1.44 -4.20
C PHE A 178 -0.62 0.77 -5.42
N HIS A 179 -1.93 0.97 -5.64
CA HIS A 179 -2.62 0.35 -6.78
C HIS A 179 -2.04 0.85 -8.11
N ASN A 180 -1.80 2.15 -8.27
CA ASN A 180 -1.18 2.67 -9.47
C ASN A 180 0.23 2.09 -9.69
N THR A 181 1.04 1.97 -8.63
CA THR A 181 2.40 1.43 -8.70
C THR A 181 2.44 -0.03 -9.16
N TYR A 182 1.57 -0.89 -8.64
CA TYR A 182 1.62 -2.33 -8.92
C TYR A 182 0.66 -2.79 -10.03
N PHE A 183 -0.45 -2.10 -10.22
CA PHE A 183 -1.51 -2.47 -11.18
C PHE A 183 -1.56 -1.53 -12.40
N GLY A 184 -1.00 -0.32 -12.33
CA GLY A 184 -1.07 0.66 -13.42
C GLY A 184 -0.37 0.23 -14.71
N GLY A 185 0.57 -0.72 -14.63
CA GLY A 185 1.22 -1.32 -15.81
C GLY A 185 0.42 -2.45 -16.47
N VAL A 186 -0.70 -2.89 -15.88
CA VAL A 186 -1.50 -3.99 -16.44
C VAL A 186 -2.35 -3.46 -17.59
N VAL A 187 -1.98 -3.85 -18.81
CA VAL A 187 -2.58 -3.32 -20.05
C VAL A 187 -4.09 -3.56 -20.08
N GLY A 188 -4.85 -2.48 -20.25
CA GLY A 188 -6.32 -2.52 -20.37
C GLY A 188 -7.07 -2.74 -19.05
N LEU A 189 -6.38 -2.88 -17.92
CA LEU A 189 -7.02 -3.21 -16.64
C LEU A 189 -8.05 -2.16 -16.22
N ASP A 190 -7.71 -0.88 -16.25
CA ASP A 190 -8.60 0.19 -15.78
C ASP A 190 -9.91 0.24 -16.59
N ALA A 191 -9.79 0.30 -17.93
CA ALA A 191 -10.94 0.34 -18.83
C ALA A 191 -11.84 -0.92 -18.72
N VAL A 192 -11.24 -2.11 -18.58
CA VAL A 192 -12.05 -3.34 -18.45
C VAL A 192 -12.65 -3.48 -17.06
N SER A 193 -11.94 -3.07 -16.01
CA SER A 193 -12.49 -3.07 -14.66
C SER A 193 -13.71 -2.17 -14.55
N GLU A 194 -13.69 -1.02 -15.22
CA GLU A 194 -14.84 -0.12 -15.34
C GLU A 194 -15.99 -0.78 -16.10
N ALA A 195 -15.75 -1.30 -17.31
CA ALA A 195 -16.79 -1.96 -18.10
C ALA A 195 -17.39 -3.22 -17.44
N VAL A 196 -16.59 -3.97 -16.68
CA VAL A 196 -17.07 -5.12 -15.90
C VAL A 196 -17.87 -4.66 -14.68
N PHE A 197 -17.42 -3.62 -13.99
CA PHE A 197 -18.15 -3.06 -12.86
C PHE A 197 -19.49 -2.45 -13.28
N ASP A 198 -19.55 -1.77 -14.42
CA ASP A 198 -20.79 -1.26 -15.01
C ASP A 198 -21.79 -2.39 -15.27
N GLN A 199 -21.33 -3.54 -15.77
CA GLN A 199 -22.19 -4.73 -15.90
C GLN A 199 -22.63 -5.32 -14.55
N CYS A 200 -21.86 -5.12 -13.47
CA CYS A 200 -22.26 -5.56 -12.14
C CYS A 200 -23.35 -4.68 -11.53
N ILE A 201 -23.47 -3.42 -11.93
CA ILE A 201 -24.52 -2.50 -11.45
C ILE A 201 -25.75 -2.46 -12.37
N GLU A 202 -25.59 -2.83 -13.63
CA GLU A 202 -26.66 -2.81 -14.63
C GLU A 202 -27.51 -4.11 -14.64
N GLY A 203 -28.71 -4.00 -15.20
CA GLY A 203 -29.62 -5.14 -15.43
C GLY A 203 -30.74 -5.28 -14.39
N SER A 204 -31.56 -6.32 -14.56
CA SER A 204 -32.68 -6.61 -13.65
C SER A 204 -32.28 -7.40 -12.40
N ASP A 205 -31.05 -7.89 -12.35
CA ASP A 205 -30.48 -8.64 -11.22
C ASP A 205 -29.01 -8.23 -10.99
N PRO A 206 -28.75 -7.01 -10.52
CA PRO A 206 -27.40 -6.49 -10.34
C PRO A 206 -26.61 -7.29 -9.30
N LEU A 207 -25.30 -7.37 -9.52
CA LEU A 207 -24.34 -7.98 -8.59
C LEU A 207 -23.84 -6.99 -7.53
N PHE A 208 -23.98 -5.69 -7.77
CA PHE A 208 -23.58 -4.62 -6.86
C PHE A 208 -24.67 -3.54 -6.77
N GLU A 209 -25.19 -3.29 -5.57
CA GLU A 209 -26.11 -2.18 -5.26
C GLU A 209 -25.58 -1.42 -4.04
N ASP A 210 -25.96 -1.86 -2.83
CA ASP A 210 -25.43 -1.38 -1.54
C ASP A 210 -24.37 -2.37 -0.99
N GLY A 211 -23.54 -2.89 -1.90
CA GLY A 211 -22.55 -3.94 -1.63
C GLY A 211 -22.70 -5.13 -2.59
N TRP A 212 -21.79 -6.10 -2.44
CA TRP A 212 -21.80 -7.27 -3.32
C TRP A 212 -22.91 -8.25 -2.97
N LYS A 213 -23.66 -8.65 -3.99
CA LYS A 213 -24.69 -9.69 -3.88
C LYS A 213 -24.08 -11.00 -3.37
N GLY A 214 -24.68 -11.53 -2.31
CA GLY A 214 -24.27 -12.80 -1.70
C GLY A 214 -23.05 -12.69 -0.78
N TRP A 215 -22.53 -11.49 -0.50
CA TRP A 215 -21.51 -11.32 0.52
C TRP A 215 -22.06 -11.75 1.90
N PRO A 216 -21.36 -12.63 2.65
CA PRO A 216 -21.85 -13.12 3.94
C PRO A 216 -21.80 -12.03 5.03
N GLU A 217 -22.91 -11.84 5.75
CA GLU A 217 -23.06 -10.79 6.77
C GLU A 217 -22.05 -10.91 7.92
N ASP A 218 -21.74 -12.14 8.35
CA ASP A 218 -20.81 -12.42 9.45
C ASP A 218 -19.36 -12.63 8.97
N ALA A 219 -19.13 -12.56 7.65
CA ALA A 219 -17.85 -12.82 7.00
C ALA A 219 -17.17 -14.12 7.48
N ASN A 220 -17.95 -15.17 7.78
CA ASN A 220 -17.38 -16.45 8.18
C ASN A 220 -16.51 -17.03 7.05
N GLN A 221 -15.45 -17.73 7.44
CA GLN A 221 -14.39 -18.13 6.53
C GLN A 221 -14.90 -18.99 5.35
N ASP A 222 -15.73 -20.00 5.62
CA ASP A 222 -16.17 -20.94 4.60
C ASP A 222 -17.10 -20.26 3.56
N ASP A 223 -18.04 -19.42 4.02
CA ASP A 223 -18.94 -18.69 3.12
C ASP A 223 -18.20 -17.63 2.32
N VAL A 224 -17.26 -16.89 2.93
CA VAL A 224 -16.42 -15.91 2.21
C VAL A 224 -15.58 -16.61 1.14
N LEU A 225 -15.04 -17.79 1.43
CA LEU A 225 -14.23 -18.55 0.48
C LEU A 225 -15.05 -19.06 -0.70
N SER A 226 -16.24 -19.61 -0.42
CA SER A 226 -17.16 -20.04 -1.47
C SER A 226 -17.56 -18.86 -2.35
N TRP A 227 -17.98 -17.75 -1.71
CA TRP A 227 -18.36 -16.53 -2.42
C TRP A 227 -17.21 -15.98 -3.26
N PHE A 228 -16.01 -15.86 -2.68
CA PHE A 228 -14.85 -15.26 -3.36
C PHE A 228 -14.42 -16.08 -4.57
N SER A 229 -14.42 -17.41 -4.47
CA SER A 229 -14.09 -18.31 -5.57
C SER A 229 -15.10 -18.17 -6.72
N ASP A 230 -16.39 -18.31 -6.40
CA ASP A 230 -17.47 -18.22 -7.40
C ASP A 230 -17.52 -16.83 -8.05
N PHE A 231 -17.31 -15.78 -7.26
CA PHE A 231 -17.38 -14.42 -7.73
C PHE A 231 -16.17 -14.04 -8.60
N SER A 232 -14.97 -14.48 -8.23
CA SER A 232 -13.77 -14.30 -9.04
C SER A 232 -13.89 -14.99 -10.42
N ASP A 233 -14.48 -16.20 -10.48
CA ASP A 233 -14.76 -16.88 -11.74
C ASP A 233 -15.81 -16.14 -12.60
N LYS A 234 -16.83 -15.55 -11.97
CA LYS A 234 -17.80 -14.67 -12.66
C LYS A 234 -17.12 -13.42 -13.24
N LEU A 235 -16.28 -12.73 -12.46
CA LEU A 235 -15.53 -11.56 -12.94
C LEU A 235 -14.62 -11.91 -14.10
N ALA A 236 -13.91 -13.05 -14.02
CA ALA A 236 -13.09 -13.53 -15.13
C ALA A 236 -13.93 -13.77 -16.41
N THR A 237 -15.11 -14.38 -16.27
CA THR A 237 -16.03 -14.64 -17.39
C THR A 237 -16.57 -13.35 -18.00
N LEU A 238 -16.91 -12.34 -17.19
CA LEU A 238 -17.35 -11.03 -17.69
C LEU A 238 -16.22 -10.31 -18.44
N ALA A 239 -14.98 -10.48 -17.98
CA ALA A 239 -13.81 -9.85 -18.57
C ALA A 239 -13.34 -10.56 -19.87
N ASP A 240 -13.70 -11.82 -20.10
CA ASP A 240 -13.32 -12.59 -21.31
C ASP A 240 -13.73 -11.89 -22.61
N GLY A 241 -14.85 -11.15 -22.60
CA GLY A 241 -15.33 -10.39 -23.77
C GLY A 241 -14.46 -9.19 -24.16
N TYR A 242 -13.54 -8.78 -23.30
CA TYR A 242 -12.69 -7.58 -23.48
C TYR A 242 -11.21 -7.91 -23.67
N GLY A 243 -10.82 -9.18 -23.60
CA GLY A 243 -9.43 -9.61 -23.67
C GLY A 243 -8.81 -9.47 -25.08
N SER A 244 -7.60 -8.91 -25.15
CA SER A 244 -6.68 -9.16 -26.27
C SER A 244 -6.06 -10.55 -26.11
N ILE A 245 -5.69 -11.22 -27.21
CA ILE A 245 -5.18 -12.62 -27.28
C ILE A 245 -4.07 -12.94 -26.24
N SER A 246 -3.36 -11.92 -25.72
CA SER A 246 -2.32 -12.05 -24.69
C SER A 246 -2.86 -12.38 -23.28
N THR A 247 -4.06 -11.94 -22.88
CA THR A 247 -4.60 -12.17 -21.53
C THR A 247 -5.02 -13.63 -21.30
N HIS A 248 -5.38 -14.36 -22.37
CA HIS A 248 -5.63 -15.80 -22.34
C HIS A 248 -4.37 -16.65 -22.13
N GLN A 249 -3.17 -16.07 -22.17
CA GLN A 249 -1.91 -16.80 -21.99
C GLN A 249 -1.61 -17.07 -20.52
N HIS A 250 -2.06 -16.20 -19.61
CA HIS A 250 -1.83 -16.33 -18.18
C HIS A 250 -3.05 -16.94 -17.50
N ARG A 251 -3.35 -18.20 -17.84
CA ARG A 251 -4.52 -18.91 -17.30
C ARG A 251 -4.39 -19.15 -15.78
N ARG A 252 -4.85 -18.18 -14.99
CA ARG A 252 -4.86 -18.20 -13.52
C ARG A 252 -6.28 -18.38 -13.01
N ARG A 253 -6.39 -18.93 -11.81
CA ARG A 253 -7.66 -19.02 -11.09
C ARG A 253 -7.45 -18.80 -9.59
N PRO A 254 -8.48 -18.28 -8.89
CA PRO A 254 -8.50 -18.36 -7.43
C PRO A 254 -8.49 -19.85 -7.01
N LEU A 255 -7.79 -20.13 -5.92
CA LEU A 255 -7.75 -21.41 -5.26
C LEU A 255 -8.05 -21.17 -3.78
N ALA A 256 -9.19 -21.67 -3.33
CA ALA A 256 -9.58 -21.71 -1.92
C ALA A 256 -9.27 -23.11 -1.36
N GLN A 257 -8.31 -23.22 -0.45
CA GLN A 257 -7.97 -24.48 0.22
C GLN A 257 -7.87 -24.32 1.74
N PRO A 258 -8.92 -23.81 2.40
CA PRO A 258 -8.92 -23.69 3.84
C PRO A 258 -8.67 -25.07 4.46
N ASN A 259 -7.91 -25.07 5.55
CA ASN A 259 -7.70 -26.25 6.39
C ASN A 259 -6.89 -27.41 5.78
N LYS A 260 -6.39 -27.33 4.54
CA LYS A 260 -5.49 -28.33 3.94
C LYS A 260 -4.04 -27.82 3.91
N PRO A 261 -3.05 -28.61 4.36
CA PRO A 261 -1.65 -28.22 4.23
C PRO A 261 -1.21 -28.11 2.76
N ILE A 262 -0.52 -27.03 2.41
CA ILE A 262 0.13 -26.86 1.11
C ILE A 262 1.51 -27.53 1.15
N GLN A 263 1.85 -28.25 0.08
CA GLN A 263 3.12 -28.95 -0.05
C GLN A 263 4.27 -27.98 -0.36
N GLY A 264 5.51 -28.37 -0.01
CA GLY A 264 6.71 -27.58 -0.34
C GLY A 264 7.20 -26.66 0.77
N SER A 265 6.54 -26.67 1.92
CA SER A 265 7.02 -26.02 3.15
C SER A 265 7.58 -27.09 4.09
N THR A 266 8.64 -26.76 4.83
CA THR A 266 9.24 -27.62 5.85
C THR A 266 8.25 -27.91 6.99
N GLY A 267 7.44 -26.93 7.38
CA GLY A 267 6.33 -27.09 8.32
C GLY A 267 4.97 -27.21 7.64
N GLU A 268 3.96 -27.76 8.34
CA GLU A 268 2.58 -27.70 7.86
C GLU A 268 2.10 -26.25 7.84
N ARG A 269 1.68 -25.78 6.66
CA ARG A 269 1.14 -24.43 6.43
C ARG A 269 -0.13 -24.53 5.62
N LYS A 270 -1.13 -23.75 6.01
CA LYS A 270 -2.46 -23.70 5.40
C LYS A 270 -2.67 -22.30 4.87
N LEU A 271 -3.04 -22.18 3.60
CA LEU A 271 -3.43 -20.93 2.96
C LEU A 271 -4.95 -20.86 2.96
N ASP A 272 -5.51 -19.70 3.27
CA ASP A 272 -6.96 -19.52 3.17
C ASP A 272 -7.40 -19.49 1.69
N VAL A 273 -6.81 -18.56 0.93
CA VAL A 273 -7.08 -18.36 -0.49
C VAL A 273 -5.83 -17.87 -1.22
N GLY A 274 -5.74 -18.10 -2.53
CA GLY A 274 -4.72 -17.43 -3.35
C GLY A 274 -4.92 -17.67 -4.83
N PHE A 275 -4.19 -16.95 -5.68
CA PHE A 275 -4.20 -17.16 -7.12
C PHE A 275 -3.08 -18.12 -7.53
N VAL A 276 -3.38 -19.09 -8.40
CA VAL A 276 -2.42 -20.13 -8.81
C VAL A 276 -2.21 -20.21 -10.31
N LYS A 277 -1.04 -20.72 -10.70
CA LYS A 277 -0.69 -21.08 -12.10
C LYS A 277 -1.16 -22.51 -12.41
N ASP A 278 -2.46 -22.76 -12.43
CA ASP A 278 -2.99 -24.06 -12.89
C ASP A 278 -4.43 -23.95 -13.43
N THR A 279 -4.63 -24.42 -14.67
CA THR A 279 -5.93 -24.47 -15.34
C THR A 279 -6.80 -25.66 -14.94
N ASN A 280 -6.18 -26.70 -14.38
CA ASN A 280 -6.82 -27.98 -14.06
C ASN A 280 -6.92 -28.21 -12.55
N ALA A 281 -6.43 -27.27 -11.73
CA ALA A 281 -6.59 -27.32 -10.29
C ALA A 281 -8.09 -27.27 -9.94
N ARG A 282 -8.59 -28.36 -9.35
CA ARG A 282 -9.91 -28.39 -8.69
C ARG A 282 -9.71 -27.97 -7.24
N GLN A 283 -10.81 -27.67 -6.54
CA GLN A 283 -10.81 -27.35 -5.10
C GLN A 283 -10.04 -28.40 -4.26
N ASP A 284 -9.95 -29.65 -4.73
CA ASP A 284 -9.23 -30.76 -4.09
C ASP A 284 -7.83 -31.07 -4.64
N SER A 285 -7.35 -30.35 -5.65
CA SER A 285 -6.03 -30.61 -6.24
C SER A 285 -4.93 -30.33 -5.22
N ARG A 286 -3.95 -31.23 -5.09
CA ARG A 286 -2.80 -30.99 -4.21
C ARG A 286 -2.03 -29.76 -4.72
N CYS A 287 -1.99 -28.71 -3.93
CA CYS A 287 -1.28 -27.48 -4.26
C CYS A 287 0.11 -27.45 -3.61
N HIS A 288 1.07 -26.87 -4.32
CA HIS A 288 2.44 -26.64 -3.84
C HIS A 288 2.72 -25.13 -3.74
N TRP A 289 3.54 -24.69 -2.78
CA TRP A 289 3.88 -23.27 -2.61
C TRP A 289 4.52 -22.63 -3.86
N SER A 290 5.20 -23.42 -4.68
CA SER A 290 5.73 -22.98 -5.98
C SER A 290 4.66 -22.66 -7.03
N GLN A 291 3.38 -23.00 -6.77
CA GLN A 291 2.25 -22.71 -7.65
C GLN A 291 1.42 -21.50 -7.17
N ILE A 292 1.61 -21.06 -5.92
CA ILE A 292 0.89 -19.91 -5.35
C ILE A 292 1.53 -18.61 -5.85
N LEU A 293 0.81 -17.84 -6.65
CA LEU A 293 1.29 -16.58 -7.21
C LEU A 293 0.97 -15.37 -6.32
N VAL A 294 -0.22 -15.36 -5.73
CA VAL A 294 -0.72 -14.27 -4.88
C VAL A 294 -1.47 -14.89 -3.70
N PRO A 295 -0.87 -14.99 -2.50
CA PRO A 295 -1.56 -15.48 -1.32
C PRO A 295 -2.56 -14.44 -0.76
N GLY A 296 -3.63 -14.93 -0.15
CA GLY A 296 -4.64 -14.15 0.54
C GLY A 296 -4.94 -14.69 1.93
N GLU A 297 -5.21 -13.78 2.86
CA GLU A 297 -5.58 -14.08 4.25
C GLU A 297 -6.99 -13.54 4.54
N LEU A 298 -7.84 -14.35 5.17
CA LEU A 298 -9.22 -13.98 5.48
C LEU A 298 -9.47 -13.96 6.98
N LYS A 299 -10.15 -12.92 7.45
CA LYS A 299 -10.62 -12.81 8.84
C LYS A 299 -12.06 -12.32 8.83
N SER A 300 -12.91 -12.89 9.67
CA SER A 300 -14.31 -12.43 9.79
C SER A 300 -14.45 -11.06 10.44
N ASN A 301 -13.52 -10.68 11.32
CA ASN A 301 -13.57 -9.44 12.07
C ASN A 301 -12.75 -8.32 11.40
N PRO A 302 -13.35 -7.14 11.11
CA PRO A 302 -12.62 -5.99 10.58
C PRO A 302 -11.43 -5.54 11.43
N SER A 303 -11.52 -5.71 12.76
CA SER A 303 -10.44 -5.36 13.70
C SER A 303 -9.20 -6.27 13.62
N ALA A 304 -9.22 -7.29 12.76
CA ALA A 304 -8.06 -8.11 12.45
C ALA A 304 -7.13 -7.56 11.37
N ASP A 305 -7.48 -6.45 10.72
CA ASP A 305 -6.55 -5.68 9.89
C ASP A 305 -5.51 -4.95 10.77
N LYS A 306 -4.60 -5.73 11.38
CA LYS A 306 -3.52 -5.22 12.21
C LYS A 306 -2.31 -6.14 12.20
N ALA A 307 -1.15 -5.58 12.52
CA ALA A 307 0.16 -6.25 12.48
C ALA A 307 0.21 -7.59 13.21
N SER A 308 -0.45 -7.72 14.36
CA SER A 308 -0.42 -8.94 15.17
C SER A 308 -1.42 -10.02 14.74
N MET A 309 -2.16 -9.80 13.65
CA MET A 309 -3.19 -10.73 13.14
C MET A 309 -2.99 -10.94 11.63
N ALA A 310 -3.89 -10.42 10.78
CA ALA A 310 -3.92 -10.75 9.36
C ALA A 310 -2.60 -10.44 8.63
N TRP A 311 -1.88 -9.38 9.04
CA TRP A 311 -0.64 -8.98 8.35
C TRP A 311 0.49 -10.00 8.60
N LEU A 312 0.62 -10.51 9.83
CA LEU A 312 1.63 -11.51 10.18
C LEU A 312 1.26 -12.88 9.58
N ASP A 313 -0.03 -13.22 9.54
CA ASP A 313 -0.50 -14.44 8.87
C ASP A 313 -0.17 -14.39 7.36
N LEU A 314 -0.49 -13.29 6.67
CA LEU A 314 -0.12 -13.11 5.26
C LEU A 314 1.41 -13.08 5.04
N GLY A 315 2.17 -12.44 5.94
CA GLY A 315 3.62 -12.41 5.88
C GLY A 315 4.25 -13.80 5.96
N ARG A 316 3.62 -14.75 6.68
CA ARG A 316 4.03 -16.17 6.65
C ARG A 316 3.88 -16.76 5.27
N TYR A 317 2.75 -16.52 4.61
CA TYR A 317 2.51 -17.03 3.26
C TYR A 317 3.48 -16.44 2.26
N ALA A 318 3.74 -15.14 2.35
CA ALA A 318 4.73 -14.47 1.51
C ALA A 318 6.13 -15.10 1.67
N ARG A 319 6.53 -15.46 2.90
CA ARG A 319 7.79 -16.20 3.12
C ARG A 319 7.81 -17.54 2.41
N GLU A 320 6.76 -18.36 2.55
CA GLU A 320 6.71 -19.68 1.90
C GLU A 320 6.75 -19.54 0.37
N VAL A 321 6.07 -18.53 -0.19
CA VAL A 321 6.12 -18.23 -1.63
C VAL A 321 7.54 -17.81 -2.05
N LEU A 322 8.17 -16.87 -1.33
CA LEU A 322 9.54 -16.42 -1.64
C LEU A 322 10.58 -17.55 -1.51
N ALA A 323 10.39 -18.47 -0.57
CA ALA A 323 11.25 -19.63 -0.39
C ALA A 323 11.07 -20.66 -1.51
N ALA A 324 9.83 -20.89 -1.95
CA ALA A 324 9.51 -21.85 -3.02
C ALA A 324 9.77 -21.29 -4.43
N GLN A 325 9.87 -19.97 -4.58
CA GLN A 325 10.03 -19.25 -5.84
C GLN A 325 11.19 -18.26 -5.72
N ASP A 326 12.41 -18.80 -5.75
CA ASP A 326 13.65 -18.06 -5.55
C ASP A 326 13.88 -16.93 -6.57
N THR A 327 13.25 -17.01 -7.74
CA THR A 327 13.28 -16.01 -8.82
C THR A 327 12.42 -14.78 -8.58
N ARG A 328 11.73 -14.68 -7.43
CA ARG A 328 10.87 -13.55 -7.08
C ARG A 328 11.69 -12.39 -6.50
N ARG A 329 11.49 -11.19 -7.03
CA ARG A 329 11.89 -9.90 -6.44
C ARG A 329 10.95 -9.50 -5.30
N PHE A 330 9.65 -9.73 -5.49
CA PHE A 330 8.60 -9.49 -4.49
C PHE A 330 7.42 -10.46 -4.67
N VAL A 331 6.50 -10.47 -3.71
CA VAL A 331 5.24 -11.22 -3.72
C VAL A 331 4.09 -10.28 -3.41
N LEU A 332 3.13 -10.19 -4.33
CA LEU A 332 1.85 -9.54 -4.06
C LEU A 332 0.96 -10.46 -3.24
N GLY A 333 0.15 -9.90 -2.36
CA GLY A 333 -0.86 -10.62 -1.59
C GLY A 333 -2.01 -9.71 -1.19
N PHE A 334 -3.01 -10.25 -0.49
CA PHE A 334 -4.12 -9.45 0.01
C PHE A 334 -4.66 -9.96 1.35
N THR A 335 -5.30 -9.07 2.10
CA THR A 335 -6.06 -9.43 3.30
C THR A 335 -7.50 -8.98 3.12
N ILE A 336 -8.47 -9.77 3.55
CA ILE A 336 -9.87 -9.37 3.69
C ILE A 336 -10.29 -9.60 5.15
N CYS A 337 -10.60 -8.52 5.87
CA CYS A 337 -11.00 -8.53 7.28
C CYS A 337 -12.42 -7.96 7.40
N GLY A 338 -13.42 -8.81 7.64
CA GLY A 338 -14.81 -8.46 7.33
C GLY A 338 -14.91 -8.12 5.83
N SER A 339 -15.50 -6.98 5.47
CA SER A 339 -15.50 -6.48 4.09
C SER A 339 -14.27 -5.62 3.73
N LEU A 340 -13.33 -5.43 4.65
CA LEU A 340 -12.21 -4.51 4.45
C LEU A 340 -11.04 -5.22 3.77
N MET A 341 -10.71 -4.81 2.56
CA MET A 341 -9.61 -5.34 1.78
C MET A 341 -8.38 -4.44 1.82
N ARG A 342 -7.20 -5.06 1.79
CA ARG A 342 -5.91 -4.39 1.60
C ARG A 342 -5.01 -5.24 0.72
N VAL A 343 -4.27 -4.60 -0.17
CA VAL A 343 -3.28 -5.25 -1.04
C VAL A 343 -1.88 -5.02 -0.49
N TRP A 344 -1.04 -6.05 -0.57
CA TRP A 344 0.28 -6.11 0.01
C TRP A 344 1.33 -6.42 -1.04
N ALA A 345 2.54 -5.89 -0.85
CA ALA A 345 3.75 -6.31 -1.53
C ALA A 345 4.80 -6.66 -0.48
N PHE A 346 5.30 -7.89 -0.54
CA PHE A 346 6.35 -8.39 0.33
C PHE A 346 7.62 -8.65 -0.47
N ASP A 347 8.76 -8.19 0.03
CA ASP A 347 10.07 -8.57 -0.47
C ASP A 347 10.87 -9.25 0.65
N ARG A 348 12.18 -9.45 0.43
CA ARG A 348 13.07 -10.04 1.44
C ARG A 348 13.40 -9.10 2.60
N LEU A 349 12.97 -7.84 2.53
CA LEU A 349 13.17 -6.86 3.57
C LEU A 349 11.91 -6.73 4.43
N GLY A 350 10.70 -6.87 3.89
CA GLY A 350 9.46 -6.84 4.69
C GLY A 350 8.22 -6.60 3.82
N GLY A 351 7.20 -5.98 4.40
CA GLY A 351 5.92 -5.74 3.73
C GLY A 351 5.52 -4.27 3.66
N ILE A 352 5.00 -3.86 2.50
CA ILE A 352 4.28 -2.60 2.31
C ILE A 352 2.86 -2.87 1.82
N ALA A 353 1.92 -1.96 2.08
CA ALA A 353 0.53 -2.18 1.74
C ALA A 353 -0.22 -0.92 1.28
N SER A 354 -1.23 -1.15 0.46
CA SER A 354 -2.18 -0.14 0.01
C SER A 354 -2.92 0.53 1.17
N GLU A 355 -3.68 1.58 0.88
CA GLU A 355 -4.83 1.95 1.72
C GLU A 355 -5.83 0.80 1.81
N GLN A 356 -6.54 0.73 2.93
CA GLN A 356 -7.65 -0.20 3.08
C GLN A 356 -8.88 0.41 2.46
N PHE A 357 -9.67 -0.44 1.79
CA PHE A 357 -10.96 -0.06 1.24
C PHE A 357 -12.01 -1.11 1.61
N ASP A 358 -13.27 -0.69 1.65
CA ASP A 358 -14.40 -1.57 1.90
C ASP A 358 -14.93 -2.07 0.56
N ILE A 359 -14.84 -3.37 0.29
CA ILE A 359 -15.23 -3.93 -1.01
C ILE A 359 -16.72 -3.73 -1.31
N ASN A 360 -17.55 -3.58 -0.27
CA ASN A 360 -18.98 -3.32 -0.41
C ASN A 360 -19.30 -1.83 -0.63
N LYS A 361 -18.29 -0.96 -0.62
CA LYS A 361 -18.43 0.47 -0.94
C LYS A 361 -17.65 0.85 -2.20
N ASP A 362 -16.49 0.25 -2.38
CA ASP A 362 -15.61 0.47 -3.53
C ASP A 362 -15.52 -0.81 -4.37
N GLY A 363 -16.63 -1.14 -5.03
CA GLY A 363 -16.73 -2.33 -5.86
C GLY A 363 -15.82 -2.26 -7.10
N ARG A 364 -15.64 -1.09 -7.71
CA ARG A 364 -14.74 -0.92 -8.86
C ARG A 364 -13.30 -1.25 -8.49
N GLN A 365 -12.81 -0.79 -7.34
CA GLN A 365 -11.47 -1.14 -6.85
C GLN A 365 -11.33 -2.64 -6.55
N PHE A 366 -12.37 -3.28 -6.01
CA PHE A 366 -12.39 -4.73 -5.82
C PHE A 366 -12.27 -5.47 -7.17
N VAL A 367 -13.11 -5.14 -8.15
CA VAL A 367 -13.05 -5.72 -9.51
C VAL A 367 -11.66 -5.55 -10.12
N SER A 368 -11.12 -4.33 -10.07
CA SER A 368 -9.78 -4.04 -10.60
C SER A 368 -8.68 -4.85 -9.92
N THR A 369 -8.78 -5.07 -8.62
CA THR A 369 -7.82 -5.87 -7.86
C THR A 369 -7.85 -7.33 -8.28
N ILE A 370 -9.05 -7.93 -8.39
CA ILE A 370 -9.22 -9.34 -8.78
C ILE A 370 -8.75 -9.55 -10.23
N LEU A 371 -9.21 -8.72 -11.16
CA LEU A 371 -8.79 -8.80 -12.56
C LEU A 371 -7.28 -8.56 -12.70
N GLY A 372 -6.71 -7.64 -11.92
CA GLY A 372 -5.27 -7.41 -11.89
C GLY A 372 -4.48 -8.67 -11.56
N PHE A 373 -4.84 -9.39 -10.48
CA PHE A 373 -4.17 -10.64 -10.13
C PHE A 373 -4.32 -11.73 -11.20
N LEU A 374 -5.46 -11.78 -11.88
CA LEU A 374 -5.68 -12.70 -12.99
C LEU A 374 -4.83 -12.34 -14.22
N TRP A 375 -4.57 -11.05 -14.47
CA TRP A 375 -4.01 -10.56 -15.73
C TRP A 375 -2.54 -10.19 -15.73
N MET A 376 -1.96 -9.86 -14.57
CA MET A 376 -0.55 -9.45 -14.47
C MET A 376 0.37 -10.42 -15.24
N ASN A 377 1.48 -10.02 -15.81
CA ASN A 377 2.47 -10.98 -16.32
C ASN A 377 3.39 -11.49 -15.18
N GLU A 378 4.38 -12.33 -15.48
CA GLU A 378 5.31 -12.82 -14.45
C GLU A 378 6.13 -11.68 -13.83
N GLU A 379 6.62 -10.74 -14.62
CA GLU A 379 7.40 -9.59 -14.12
C GLU A 379 6.59 -8.73 -13.14
N GLN A 380 5.32 -8.43 -13.48
CA GLN A 380 4.39 -7.65 -12.66
C GLN A 380 4.00 -8.36 -11.37
N LEU A 381 3.92 -9.70 -11.41
CA LEU A 381 3.78 -10.49 -10.19
C LEU A 381 5.06 -10.50 -9.34
N GLY A 382 6.17 -10.00 -9.86
CA GLY A 382 7.43 -9.86 -9.13
C GLY A 382 8.47 -10.92 -9.49
N PHE A 383 8.31 -11.71 -10.55
CA PHE A 383 9.41 -12.53 -11.06
C PHE A 383 10.52 -11.63 -11.66
N ASP A 384 11.78 -12.06 -11.53
CA ASP A 384 12.92 -11.39 -12.13
C ASP A 384 12.98 -11.73 -13.64
N PRO A 385 12.82 -10.75 -14.53
CA PRO A 385 12.83 -11.00 -15.98
C PRO A 385 14.23 -11.41 -16.49
N THR A 386 15.30 -11.18 -15.73
CA THR A 386 16.65 -11.60 -16.12
C THR A 386 16.88 -13.08 -15.89
N ILE A 387 16.09 -13.74 -15.01
CA ILE A 387 16.23 -15.16 -14.72
C ILE A 387 15.33 -15.96 -15.65
N MET A 388 15.94 -16.58 -16.67
CA MET A 388 15.23 -17.34 -17.69
C MET A 388 15.41 -18.85 -17.50
N THR A 389 14.46 -19.63 -18.01
CA THR A 389 14.56 -21.09 -18.08
C THR A 389 14.41 -21.53 -19.53
N ALA A 390 15.44 -22.18 -20.08
CA ALA A 390 15.37 -22.82 -21.40
C ALA A 390 15.99 -24.22 -21.33
N ASN A 391 15.39 -25.19 -22.01
CA ASN A 391 15.87 -26.58 -22.05
C ASN A 391 16.06 -27.24 -20.67
N GLY A 392 15.33 -26.78 -19.65
CA GLY A 392 15.47 -27.28 -18.26
C GLY A 392 16.65 -26.67 -17.50
N GLU A 393 17.40 -25.75 -18.10
CA GLU A 393 18.48 -25.01 -17.46
C GLU A 393 18.04 -23.57 -17.17
N ARG A 394 18.55 -23.03 -16.07
CA ARG A 394 18.32 -21.64 -15.65
C ARG A 394 19.56 -20.80 -15.94
N PHE A 395 19.35 -19.62 -16.52
CA PHE A 395 20.43 -18.67 -16.80
C PHE A 395 19.98 -17.23 -16.48
N ILE A 396 20.95 -16.34 -16.39
CA ILE A 396 20.75 -14.90 -16.16
C ILE A 396 21.23 -14.18 -17.42
N GLU A 397 20.38 -13.32 -17.99
CA GLU A 397 20.72 -12.45 -19.14
C GLU A 397 20.97 -11.01 -18.72
#